data_AF-A0A086QSJ7-F1
#
_entry.id   AF-A0A086QSJ7-F1
#
_cell.length_a   1.000
_cell.length_b   1.000
_cell.length_c   1.000
_cell.angle_alpha   90.00
_cell.angle_beta   90.00
_cell.angle_gamma   90.00
#
_symmetry.space_group_name_H-M   'P 1'
#
loop_
_entity.id
_entity.type
_entity.pdbx_description
1 polymer ?
#
loop_
_entity_poly.entity_id
_entity_poly.type
_entity_poly.pdbx_seq_one_letter_code
_entity_poly.pdbx_strand_id
1 'polypeptide(L)'
;MAGGDSHRKKKTGKQRLDKFYHLAKEQGYRARSAFKLLQLSQRFRLFEKSCASVVDLCAAPGGWLQVAAKHCPVATTIVGVDLVPISPIRGVQTFTGDITTPQCAAKLRKLVKVRRKRFSRSPGDSLPSLRGPHQSRQAKRKINTR
;
A
#
# COMPACT_ATOMS: atom_id res chain seq x y z
N MET A 1 -52.75 -27.82 -26.21
CA MET A 1 -51.38 -27.28 -26.37
C MET A 1 -51.20 -26.19 -25.31
N ALA A 2 -50.38 -26.44 -24.29
CA ALA A 2 -50.19 -25.50 -23.17
C ALA A 2 -49.04 -24.54 -23.47
N GLY A 3 -49.33 -23.23 -23.52
CA GLY A 3 -48.34 -22.16 -23.63
C GLY A 3 -47.76 -21.82 -22.26
N GLY A 4 -46.45 -21.94 -22.12
CA GLY A 4 -45.72 -21.67 -20.87
C GLY A 4 -45.36 -20.20 -20.72
N ASP A 5 -45.92 -19.56 -19.69
CA ASP A 5 -45.53 -18.22 -19.22
C ASP A 5 -44.09 -18.22 -18.66
N SER A 6 -43.18 -17.62 -19.42
CA SER A 6 -41.78 -17.46 -19.01
C SER A 6 -41.63 -16.28 -18.05
N HIS A 7 -41.79 -16.54 -16.75
CA HIS A 7 -41.47 -15.59 -15.68
C HIS A 7 -39.97 -15.23 -15.69
N ARG A 8 -39.61 -14.13 -16.35
CA ARG A 8 -38.28 -13.52 -16.25
C ARG A 8 -38.10 -12.97 -14.83
N LYS A 9 -37.46 -13.73 -13.94
CA LYS A 9 -37.05 -13.25 -12.61
C LYS A 9 -36.18 -11.99 -12.77
N LYS A 10 -36.73 -10.82 -12.43
CA LYS A 10 -35.95 -9.59 -12.24
C LYS A 10 -34.96 -9.85 -11.10
N LYS A 11 -33.65 -9.81 -11.38
CA LYS A 11 -32.61 -9.90 -10.35
C LYS A 11 -32.73 -8.68 -9.43
N THR A 12 -33.37 -8.84 -8.28
CA THR A 12 -33.44 -7.85 -7.20
C THR A 12 -32.09 -7.75 -6.50
N GLY A 13 -31.08 -7.23 -7.19
CA GLY A 13 -29.73 -6.99 -6.66
C GLY A 13 -29.55 -5.64 -5.98
N LYS A 14 -30.63 -5.04 -5.44
CA LYS A 14 -30.64 -3.64 -5.00
C LYS A 14 -31.19 -3.43 -3.59
N GLN A 15 -30.96 -4.35 -2.66
CA GLN A 15 -31.42 -4.16 -1.26
C GLN A 15 -30.71 -5.04 -0.22
N ARG A 16 -29.38 -5.10 -0.26
CA ARG A 16 -28.61 -5.44 0.94
C ARG A 16 -27.30 -4.68 0.91
N LEU A 17 -27.38 -3.36 1.12
CA LEU A 17 -26.19 -2.60 1.49
C LEU A 17 -25.62 -3.27 2.75
N ASP A 18 -24.45 -3.87 2.59
CA ASP A 18 -23.74 -4.59 3.65
C ASP A 18 -23.62 -3.69 4.90
N LYS A 19 -23.80 -4.24 6.10
CA LYS A 19 -23.71 -3.55 7.40
C LYS A 19 -22.49 -2.62 7.48
N PHE A 20 -21.37 -3.03 6.90
CA PHE A 20 -20.14 -2.23 6.87
C PHE A 20 -20.25 -0.97 6.00
N TYR A 21 -21.14 -0.91 5.01
CA TYR A 21 -21.39 0.29 4.21
C TYR A 21 -22.02 1.39 5.07
N HIS A 22 -23.08 1.05 5.79
CA HIS A 22 -23.75 1.96 6.71
C HIS A 22 -22.80 2.40 7.82
N LEU A 23 -22.09 1.46 8.44
CA LEU A 23 -21.12 1.76 9.48
C LEU A 23 -19.97 2.66 8.98
N ALA A 24 -19.49 2.44 7.74
CA ALA A 24 -18.46 3.31 7.16
C ALA A 24 -18.98 4.74 7.03
N LYS A 25 -20.20 4.91 6.51
CA LYS A 25 -20.84 6.21 6.33
C LYS A 25 -21.07 6.92 7.67
N GLU A 26 -21.56 6.20 8.68
CA GLU A 26 -21.76 6.70 10.06
C GLU A 26 -20.43 7.17 10.68
N GLN A 27 -19.34 6.44 10.46
CA GLN A 27 -18.01 6.82 10.97
C GLN A 27 -17.25 7.80 10.05
N GLY A 28 -17.88 8.29 8.99
CA GLY A 28 -17.30 9.24 8.04
C GLY A 28 -16.18 8.66 7.16
N TYR A 29 -16.11 7.34 7.02
CA TYR A 29 -15.21 6.66 6.09
C TYR A 29 -15.82 6.55 4.69
N ARG A 30 -15.00 6.83 3.67
CA ARG A 30 -15.40 6.81 2.26
C ARG A 30 -15.56 5.41 1.68
N ALA A 31 -15.01 4.39 2.34
CA ALA A 31 -15.07 3.01 1.88
C ALA A 31 -15.17 2.01 3.04
N ARG A 32 -15.92 0.93 2.82
CA ARG A 32 -16.00 -0.23 3.72
C ARG A 32 -14.64 -0.87 4.01
N SER A 33 -13.72 -0.78 3.05
CA SER A 33 -12.39 -1.32 3.17
C SER A 33 -11.59 -0.70 4.32
N ALA A 34 -11.96 0.51 4.80
CA ALA A 34 -11.35 1.13 5.98
C ALA A 34 -11.32 0.21 7.20
N PHE A 35 -12.37 -0.59 7.41
CA PHE A 35 -12.43 -1.54 8.53
C PHE A 35 -11.38 -2.65 8.43
N LYS A 36 -11.00 -3.07 7.22
CA LYS A 36 -9.91 -4.04 7.03
C LYS A 36 -8.59 -3.46 7.54
N LEU A 37 -8.29 -2.20 7.21
CA LEU A 37 -7.06 -1.56 7.66
C LEU A 37 -7.06 -1.29 9.16
N LEU A 38 -8.21 -0.93 9.75
CA LEU A 38 -8.36 -0.81 11.20
C LEU A 38 -8.05 -2.13 11.92
N GLN A 39 -8.63 -3.23 11.45
CA GLN A 39 -8.38 -4.57 12.00
C GLN A 39 -6.90 -4.98 11.86
N LEU A 40 -6.30 -4.75 10.70
CA LEU A 40 -4.87 -5.02 10.46
C LEU A 40 -3.98 -4.16 11.35
N SER A 41 -4.30 -2.87 11.51
CA SER A 41 -3.55 -1.97 12.38
C SER A 41 -3.60 -2.42 13.84
N GLN A 42 -4.75 -2.89 14.33
CA GLN A 42 -4.87 -3.43 15.68
C GLN A 42 -4.03 -4.70 15.87
N ARG A 43 -4.02 -5.60 14.88
CA ARG A 43 -3.29 -6.87 14.97
C ARG A 43 -1.79 -6.72 14.79
N PHE A 44 -1.34 -5.85 13.90
CA PHE A 44 0.05 -5.76 13.45
C PHE A 44 0.75 -4.45 13.83
N ARG A 45 0.06 -3.55 14.55
CA ARG A 45 0.61 -2.25 15.01
C ARG A 45 1.22 -1.44 13.85
N LEU A 46 0.50 -1.34 12.74
CA LEU A 46 0.99 -0.74 11.49
C LEU A 46 1.42 0.75 11.62
N PHE A 47 0.82 1.48 12.57
CA PHE A 47 1.02 2.93 12.74
C PHE A 47 1.81 3.28 14.00
N GLU A 48 2.86 2.51 14.31
CA GLU A 48 3.75 2.80 15.43
C GLU A 48 4.44 4.17 15.33
N LYS A 49 4.92 4.69 16.47
CA LYS A 49 5.61 5.99 16.57
C LYS A 49 6.82 6.13 15.64
N SER A 50 7.38 5.01 15.19
CA SER A 50 8.52 4.95 14.27
C SER A 50 8.12 5.08 12.79
N CYS A 51 6.83 5.07 12.46
CA CYS A 51 6.32 5.12 11.10
C CYS A 51 6.67 6.46 10.42
N ALA A 52 7.62 6.42 9.50
CA ALA A 52 8.10 7.60 8.79
C ALA A 52 7.12 8.05 7.70
N SER A 53 6.61 7.07 6.95
CA SER A 53 5.71 7.31 5.83
C SER A 53 4.76 6.14 5.62
N VAL A 54 3.58 6.44 5.09
CA VAL A 54 2.59 5.48 4.60
C VAL A 54 2.29 5.80 3.15
N VAL A 55 2.28 4.77 2.31
CA VAL A 55 1.92 4.87 0.89
C VAL A 55 0.74 3.94 0.63
N ASP A 56 -0.33 4.50 0.06
CA ASP A 56 -1.51 3.75 -0.39
C ASP A 56 -1.56 3.79 -1.91
N LEU A 57 -1.51 2.62 -2.54
CA LEU A 57 -1.53 2.45 -3.99
C LEU A 57 -2.93 1.99 -4.42
N CYS A 58 -3.45 2.57 -5.50
CA CYS A 58 -4.85 2.38 -5.91
C CYS A 58 -5.82 2.84 -4.81
N ALA A 59 -5.57 4.04 -4.30
CA ALA A 59 -6.15 4.52 -3.06
C ALA A 59 -7.57 5.10 -3.19
N ALA A 60 -8.12 5.32 -4.39
CA ALA A 60 -9.46 5.90 -4.53
C ALA A 60 -10.52 4.97 -3.93
N PRO A 61 -11.51 5.48 -3.16
CA PRO A 61 -11.84 6.89 -2.89
C PRO A 61 -11.12 7.51 -1.67
N GLY A 62 -10.17 6.82 -1.06
CA GLY A 62 -9.33 7.30 0.05
C GLY A 62 -9.71 6.76 1.43
N GLY A 63 -10.44 5.63 1.50
CA GLY A 63 -10.87 5.06 2.80
C GLY A 63 -9.71 4.62 3.69
N TRP A 64 -8.66 4.04 3.11
CA TRP A 64 -7.45 3.63 3.84
C TRP A 64 -6.59 4.84 4.22
N LEU A 65 -6.48 5.83 3.34
CA LEU A 65 -5.87 7.13 3.63
C LEU A 65 -6.52 7.85 4.82
N GLN A 66 -7.85 7.79 4.96
CA GLN A 66 -8.55 8.36 6.13
C GLN A 66 -8.19 7.64 7.42
N VAL A 67 -8.02 6.31 7.38
CA VAL A 67 -7.58 5.53 8.53
C VAL A 67 -6.14 5.91 8.89
N ALA A 68 -5.23 5.94 7.92
CA ALA A 68 -3.85 6.36 8.14
C ALA A 68 -3.77 7.77 8.74
N ALA A 69 -4.51 8.74 8.20
CA ALA A 69 -4.53 10.11 8.68
C ALA A 69 -5.01 10.25 10.13
N LYS A 70 -5.93 9.37 10.58
CA LYS A 70 -6.45 9.37 11.95
C LYS A 70 -5.53 8.69 12.96
N HIS A 71 -4.74 7.70 12.54
CA HIS A 71 -4.01 6.81 13.46
C HIS A 71 -2.49 6.97 13.41
N CYS A 72 -1.94 7.50 12.33
CA CYS A 72 -0.51 7.79 12.25
C CYS A 72 -0.14 8.98 13.14
N PRO A 73 1.10 9.02 13.68
CA PRO A 73 1.67 10.23 14.24
C PRO A 73 1.62 11.42 13.26
N VAL A 74 1.46 12.64 13.78
CA VAL A 74 1.39 13.87 12.96
C VAL A 74 2.62 14.06 12.06
N ALA A 75 3.79 13.56 12.49
CA ALA A 75 5.03 13.65 11.71
C ALA A 75 5.10 12.68 10.51
N THR A 76 4.22 11.67 10.46
CA THR A 76 4.20 10.66 9.39
C THR A 76 3.77 11.29 8.08
N THR A 77 4.50 10.98 7.00
CA THR A 77 4.13 11.44 5.67
C THR A 77 3.21 10.43 4.99
N ILE A 78 1.97 10.83 4.72
CA ILE A 78 0.97 9.95 4.11
C ILE A 78 0.76 10.36 2.67
N VAL A 79 0.89 9.40 1.75
CA VAL A 79 0.79 9.62 0.30
C VAL A 79 -0.17 8.60 -0.32
N GLY A 80 -1.10 9.07 -1.15
CA GLY A 80 -2.01 8.24 -1.93
C GLY A 80 -1.85 8.46 -3.42
N VAL A 81 -1.89 7.38 -4.20
CA VAL A 81 -1.91 7.45 -5.67
C VAL A 81 -3.00 6.53 -6.23
N ASP A 82 -3.68 7.01 -7.26
CA ASP A 82 -4.70 6.25 -7.99
C ASP A 82 -4.80 6.80 -9.43
N LEU A 83 -5.44 6.06 -10.33
CA LEU A 83 -5.80 6.52 -11.67
C LEU A 83 -6.94 7.54 -11.64
N VAL A 84 -7.75 7.54 -10.59
CA VAL A 84 -8.89 8.44 -10.38
C VAL A 84 -8.53 9.49 -9.31
N PRO A 85 -8.96 10.76 -9.45
CA PRO A 85 -8.74 11.77 -8.42
C PRO A 85 -9.38 11.39 -7.08
N ILE A 86 -8.63 11.62 -6.00
CA ILE A 86 -9.08 11.39 -4.62
C ILE A 86 -9.46 12.74 -4.02
N SER A 87 -10.67 12.87 -3.47
CA SER A 87 -11.05 14.12 -2.80
C SER A 87 -10.08 14.43 -1.64
N PRO A 88 -9.70 15.70 -1.40
CA PRO A 88 -8.70 16.04 -0.39
C PRO A 88 -8.99 15.43 1.00
N ILE A 89 -7.93 15.00 1.69
CA ILE A 89 -7.97 14.51 3.07
C ILE A 89 -6.90 15.29 3.85
N ARG A 90 -7.26 15.86 5.00
CA ARG A 90 -6.32 16.66 5.81
C ARG A 90 -5.11 15.81 6.20
N GLY A 91 -3.91 16.37 6.03
CA GLY A 91 -2.65 15.70 6.38
C GLY A 91 -2.20 14.62 5.39
N VAL A 92 -2.87 14.49 4.24
CA VAL A 92 -2.56 13.49 3.22
C VAL A 92 -2.24 14.17 1.89
N GLN A 93 -1.12 13.76 1.28
CA GLN A 93 -0.79 14.15 -0.08
C GLN A 93 -1.37 13.13 -1.06
N THR A 94 -2.06 13.58 -2.09
CA THR A 94 -2.60 12.68 -3.13
C THR A 94 -2.24 13.20 -4.51
N PHE A 95 -2.09 12.29 -5.47
CA PHE A 95 -1.98 12.65 -6.88
C PHE A 95 -2.53 11.54 -7.76
N THR A 96 -2.98 11.92 -8.95
CA THR A 96 -3.42 10.97 -9.98
C THR A 96 -2.22 10.48 -10.79
N GLY A 97 -2.12 9.18 -11.00
CA GLY A 97 -1.05 8.59 -11.79
C GLY A 97 -1.14 7.08 -11.91
N ASP A 98 -0.56 6.55 -12.97
CA ASP A 98 -0.40 5.12 -13.19
C ASP A 98 0.84 4.60 -12.43
N ILE A 99 0.61 3.69 -11.49
CA ILE A 99 1.63 3.10 -10.63
C ILE A 99 2.68 2.28 -11.38
N THR A 100 2.38 1.84 -12.61
CA THR A 100 3.31 1.09 -13.46
C THR A 100 4.35 1.99 -14.13
N THR A 101 4.14 3.31 -14.11
CA THR A 101 5.01 4.27 -14.80
C THR A 101 6.23 4.68 -13.96
N PRO A 102 7.40 4.89 -14.59
CA PRO A 102 8.60 5.34 -13.88
C PRO A 102 8.42 6.76 -13.30
N GLN A 103 7.58 7.60 -13.90
CA GLN A 103 7.27 8.95 -13.43
C GLN A 103 6.52 8.90 -12.10
N CYS A 104 5.53 8.01 -11.95
CA CYS A 104 4.84 7.80 -10.69
C CYS A 104 5.82 7.37 -9.59
N ALA A 105 6.67 6.38 -9.88
CA ALA A 105 7.67 5.91 -8.93
C ALA A 105 8.66 7.02 -8.52
N ALA A 106 9.09 7.86 -9.47
CA ALA A 106 9.95 9.01 -9.20
C ALA A 106 9.26 10.04 -8.31
N LYS A 107 7.97 10.30 -8.53
CA LYS A 107 7.16 11.22 -7.70
C LYS A 107 6.96 10.68 -6.29
N LEU A 108 6.62 9.40 -6.14
CA LEU A 108 6.52 8.75 -4.82
C LEU A 108 7.83 8.85 -4.03
N ARG A 109 8.98 8.56 -4.67
CA ARG A 109 10.29 8.68 -4.02
C ARG A 109 10.61 10.08 -3.49
N LYS A 110 10.12 11.13 -4.16
CA LYS A 110 10.30 12.52 -3.71
C LYS A 110 9.42 12.85 -2.50
N LEU A 111 8.21 12.28 -2.43
CA LEU A 111 7.25 12.57 -1.36
C LEU A 111 7.49 11.73 -0.10
N VAL A 112 7.98 10.50 -0.25
CA VAL A 112 8.15 9.56 0.86
C VAL A 112 9.41 9.89 1.68
N LYS A 113 9.22 10.10 2.98
CA LYS A 113 10.33 10.18 3.95
C LYS A 113 10.82 8.79 4.30
N VAL A 114 12.09 8.51 4.04
CA VAL A 114 12.76 7.29 4.49
C VAL A 114 13.55 7.62 5.75
N ARG A 115 13.25 6.93 6.86
CA ARG A 115 14.11 6.98 8.05
C ARG A 115 15.44 6.33 7.72
N ARG A 116 16.50 7.14 7.60
CA ARG A 116 17.86 6.61 7.66
C ARG A 116 18.16 6.27 9.10
N LYS A 117 18.37 4.98 9.41
CA LYS A 117 19.01 4.61 10.67
C LYS A 117 20.38 5.28 10.65
N ARG A 118 20.58 6.29 11.50
CA ARG A 118 21.93 6.74 11.85
C ARG A 118 22.56 5.56 12.57
N PHE A 119 23.38 4.79 11.87
CA PHE A 119 24.39 4.00 12.56
C PHE A 119 25.32 5.03 13.20
N SER A 120 25.33 5.12 14.52
CA SER A 120 26.42 5.77 15.23
C SER A 120 27.66 4.98 14.83
N ARG A 121 28.51 5.55 13.96
CA ARG A 121 29.85 5.02 13.74
C ARG A 121 30.56 5.17 15.09
N SER A 122 30.77 4.07 15.79
CA SER A 122 31.80 4.03 16.82
C SER A 122 33.12 4.34 16.13
N PRO A 123 33.93 5.28 16.63
CA PRO A 123 35.26 5.52 16.11
C PRO A 123 36.07 4.22 16.30
N GLY A 124 36.21 3.43 15.23
CA GLY A 124 36.85 2.11 15.26
C GLY A 124 36.21 1.06 14.36
N ASP A 125 34.92 1.21 14.01
CA ASP A 125 34.25 0.24 13.14
C ASP A 125 34.63 0.44 11.66
N SER A 126 35.57 -0.38 11.21
CA SER A 126 35.86 -0.57 9.80
C SER A 126 34.68 -1.32 9.18
N LEU A 127 33.84 -0.62 8.41
CA LEU A 127 32.78 -1.27 7.62
C LEU A 127 33.41 -2.36 6.74
N PRO A 128 32.90 -3.60 6.73
CA PRO A 128 33.30 -4.55 5.72
C PRO A 128 32.91 -3.96 4.36
N SER A 129 33.89 -3.79 3.48
CA SER A 129 33.65 -3.41 2.10
C SER A 129 32.59 -4.35 1.53
N LEU A 130 31.50 -3.78 1.01
CA LEU A 130 30.49 -4.47 0.23
C LEU A 130 31.14 -5.00 -1.05
N ARG A 131 31.93 -6.06 -0.93
CA ARG A 131 32.44 -6.83 -2.05
C ARG A 131 31.27 -7.72 -2.48
N GLY A 132 30.69 -7.39 -3.64
CA GLY A 132 29.65 -8.22 -4.26
C GLY A 132 30.13 -9.68 -4.43
N PRO A 133 29.21 -10.65 -4.57
CA PRO A 133 29.58 -12.04 -4.69
C PRO A 133 30.56 -12.24 -5.85
N HIS A 134 31.76 -12.74 -5.53
CA HIS A 134 32.73 -13.25 -6.49
C HIS A 134 32.04 -14.33 -7.34
N GLN A 135 31.84 -14.07 -8.63
CA GLN A 135 31.69 -15.15 -9.60
C GLN A 135 33.04 -15.87 -9.70
N SER A 136 33.09 -17.10 -9.22
CA SER A 136 34.21 -18.02 -9.41
C SER A 136 33.58 -19.42 -9.21
N ARG A 137 33.69 -20.42 -10.08
CA ARG A 137 34.61 -20.73 -11.19
C ARG A 137 33.90 -21.69 -12.14
N GLN A 138 34.15 -21.56 -13.44
CA GLN A 138 33.99 -22.66 -14.39
C GLN A 138 34.86 -23.85 -13.93
N ALA A 139 34.23 -24.97 -13.62
CA ALA A 139 34.91 -26.26 -13.56
C ALA A 139 34.79 -26.92 -14.95
N LYS A 140 35.69 -26.56 -15.86
CA LYS A 140 36.00 -27.42 -17.03
C LYS A 140 36.91 -28.55 -16.54
N ARG A 141 36.35 -29.73 -16.27
CA ARG A 141 37.15 -30.97 -16.24
C ARG A 141 37.37 -31.39 -17.70
N LYS A 142 38.51 -30.99 -18.27
CA LYS A 142 39.15 -31.74 -19.35
C LYS A 142 39.88 -32.92 -18.69
N ILE A 143 39.41 -34.14 -18.93
CA ILE A 143 40.21 -35.35 -18.77
C ILE A 143 40.72 -35.65 -20.18
N ASN A 144 42.03 -35.72 -20.35
CA ASN A 144 42.63 -36.24 -21.59
C ASN A 144 43.71 -37.27 -21.23
N THR A 145 43.65 -38.39 -21.96
CA THR A 145 44.72 -39.37 -22.29
C THR A 145 45.42 -40.13 -21.17
N ARG A 146 45.14 -41.43 -21.07
CA ARG A 146 45.76 -42.49 -21.90
C ARG A 146 44.82 -43.68 -22.02
#